data_AF-A0A1Y5HJG5-F1
#
_entry.id   AF-A0A1Y5HJG5-F1
#
_cell.length_a   1.000
_cell.length_b   1.000
_cell.length_c   1.000
_cell.angle_alpha   90.00
_cell.angle_beta   90.00
_cell.angle_gamma   90.00
#
_symmetry.space_group_name_H-M   'P 1'
#
loop_
_entity.id
_entity.type
_entity.pdbx_description
1 polymer ?
#
loop_
_entity_poly.entity_id
_entity_poly.type
_entity_poly.pdbx_seq_one_letter_code
_entity_poly.pdbx_strand_id
1 'polypeptide(L)'
;MRIVDTALKQQPLFWQGFAIPYSIERSSKHKDAAMLEVLFNHKLLVRKKVTQVVKIEGSRRKRIALNYRYDFIDQESSDHIGSQGGFYYGYGRLKNLLQLSKPYLLGDSYYAEAYVQWYVTDIQEWVDAPAFDKARTLRRSLESKQKPFEKRVYLQYDGKQWGFWRGQPGGL
;
A
#
# COMPACT_ATOMS: atom_id res chain seq x y z
N MET A 1 13.23 -13.62 -17.63
CA MET A 1 11.94 -12.96 -17.30
C MET A 1 11.31 -13.43 -15.99
N ARG A 2 11.37 -14.73 -15.62
CA ARG A 2 10.79 -15.24 -14.36
C ARG A 2 11.27 -14.49 -13.10
N ILE A 3 12.54 -14.09 -13.04
CA ILE A 3 13.13 -13.37 -11.89
C ILE A 3 12.35 -12.09 -11.53
N VAL A 4 12.03 -11.25 -12.53
CA VAL A 4 11.32 -9.99 -12.29
C VAL A 4 9.86 -10.25 -11.88
N ASP A 5 9.16 -11.18 -12.54
CA ASP A 5 7.79 -11.52 -12.17
C ASP A 5 7.71 -12.09 -10.75
N THR A 6 8.62 -13.00 -10.38
CA THR A 6 8.72 -13.56 -9.03
C THR A 6 9.01 -12.48 -7.99
N ALA A 7 9.93 -11.54 -8.28
CA ALA A 7 10.24 -10.46 -7.37
C ALA A 7 9.04 -9.51 -7.15
N LEU A 8 8.31 -9.17 -8.21
CA LEU A 8 7.09 -8.35 -8.11
C LEU A 8 6.00 -9.06 -7.30
N LYS A 9 5.86 -10.38 -7.46
CA LYS A 9 4.90 -11.19 -6.70
C LYS A 9 5.22 -11.27 -5.21
N GLN A 10 6.51 -11.22 -4.85
CA GLN A 10 6.98 -11.25 -3.45
C GLN A 10 6.85 -9.90 -2.74
N GLN A 11 6.45 -8.83 -3.43
CA GLN A 11 6.29 -7.50 -2.85
C GLN A 11 4.79 -7.17 -2.70
N PRO A 12 4.18 -7.45 -1.54
CA PRO A 12 2.81 -7.02 -1.26
C PRO A 12 2.71 -5.50 -1.31
N LEU A 13 1.62 -5.00 -1.89
CA LEU A 13 1.35 -3.58 -2.02
C LEU A 13 0.38 -3.14 -0.93
N PHE A 14 0.73 -2.04 -0.27
CA PHE A 14 -0.02 -1.45 0.83
C PHE A 14 -0.48 -0.05 0.48
N TRP A 15 -1.72 0.26 0.83
CA TRP A 15 -2.27 1.60 0.73
C TRP A 15 -2.26 2.27 2.11
N GLN A 16 -1.52 3.37 2.24
CA GLN A 16 -1.33 4.13 3.48
C GLN A 16 -2.23 5.38 3.49
N GLY A 17 -3.53 5.19 3.32
CA GLY A 17 -4.48 6.31 3.25
C GLY A 17 -4.79 7.00 4.58
N PHE A 18 -4.47 6.34 5.70
CA PHE A 18 -4.81 6.81 7.04
C PHE A 18 -3.64 6.59 8.00
N ALA A 19 -3.40 7.58 8.87
CA ALA A 19 -2.61 7.36 10.06
C ALA A 19 -3.49 6.67 11.11
N ILE A 20 -3.30 5.36 11.30
CA ILE A 20 -3.95 4.56 12.33
C ILE A 20 -3.06 4.57 13.58
N PRO A 21 -3.60 4.82 14.79
CA PRO A 21 -5.03 4.91 15.13
C PRO A 21 -5.70 6.19 14.65
N TYR A 22 -6.94 6.07 14.17
CA TYR A 22 -7.71 7.21 13.65
C TYR A 22 -8.98 7.42 14.46
N SER A 23 -9.25 8.66 14.90
CA SER A 23 -10.44 9.01 15.67
C SER A 23 -11.30 10.03 14.95
N ILE A 24 -12.61 9.78 14.92
CA ILE A 24 -13.58 10.64 14.23
C ILE A 24 -14.88 10.72 15.03
N GLU A 25 -15.54 11.88 15.02
CA GLU A 25 -16.86 12.04 15.64
C GLU A 25 -17.89 11.12 14.96
N ARG A 26 -18.75 10.46 15.75
CA ARG A 26 -19.72 9.47 15.24
C ARG A 26 -20.75 10.07 14.28
N SER A 27 -21.03 11.36 14.41
CA SER A 27 -21.93 12.13 13.55
C SER A 27 -21.22 12.77 12.36
N SER A 28 -19.92 12.54 12.20
CA SER A 28 -19.12 13.17 11.15
C SER A 28 -19.59 12.76 9.76
N LYS A 29 -19.77 13.76 8.89
CA LYS A 29 -20.01 13.58 7.45
C LYS A 29 -18.72 13.68 6.63
N HIS A 30 -17.56 13.62 7.29
CA HIS A 30 -16.27 13.71 6.61
C HIS A 30 -16.10 12.53 5.63
N LYS A 31 -15.45 12.77 4.49
CA LYS A 31 -15.21 11.75 3.45
C LYS A 31 -14.54 10.49 4.01
N ASP A 32 -13.67 10.66 5.00
CA ASP A 32 -12.93 9.56 5.64
C ASP A 32 -13.86 8.60 6.38
N ALA A 33 -15.01 9.05 6.87
CA ALA A 33 -15.97 8.20 7.59
C ALA A 33 -16.46 7.04 6.69
N ALA A 34 -16.75 7.32 5.42
CA ALA A 34 -17.18 6.30 4.48
C ALA A 34 -16.06 5.29 4.18
N MET A 35 -14.83 5.76 3.98
CA MET A 35 -13.67 4.89 3.76
C MET A 35 -13.38 4.00 4.98
N LEU A 36 -13.39 4.57 6.19
CA LEU A 36 -13.18 3.83 7.44
C LEU A 36 -14.27 2.79 7.67
N GLU A 37 -15.52 3.08 7.30
CA GLU A 37 -16.62 2.12 7.40
C GLU A 37 -16.41 0.93 6.46
N VAL A 38 -15.98 1.17 5.22
CA VAL A 38 -15.64 0.08 4.28
C VAL A 38 -14.52 -0.78 4.86
N LEU A 39 -13.42 -0.18 5.32
CA LEU A 39 -12.29 -0.92 5.91
C LEU A 39 -12.70 -1.72 7.15
N PHE A 40 -13.58 -1.17 7.99
CA PHE A 40 -14.15 -1.87 9.14
C PHE A 40 -15.03 -3.06 8.71
N ASN A 41 -15.92 -2.88 7.73
CA ASN A 41 -16.81 -3.93 7.24
C ASN A 41 -16.03 -5.10 6.59
N HIS A 42 -14.90 -4.80 5.96
CA HIS A 42 -13.97 -5.80 5.44
C HIS A 42 -13.02 -6.39 6.49
N LYS A 43 -13.24 -6.11 7.78
CA LYS A 43 -12.42 -6.62 8.89
C LYS A 43 -10.93 -6.27 8.72
N LEU A 44 -10.64 -5.04 8.31
CA LEU A 44 -9.28 -4.50 8.30
C LEU A 44 -9.00 -3.59 9.49
N LEU A 45 -10.08 -3.13 10.16
CA LEU A 45 -10.04 -2.27 11.33
C LEU A 45 -10.96 -2.81 12.41
N VAL A 46 -10.61 -2.56 13.67
CA VAL A 46 -11.55 -2.61 14.80
C VAL A 46 -12.05 -1.21 15.12
N ARG A 47 -13.30 -1.11 15.59
CA ARG A 47 -13.94 0.16 15.95
C ARG A 47 -14.35 0.18 17.41
N LYS A 48 -13.81 1.13 18.18
CA LYS A 48 -14.15 1.36 19.60
C LYS A 48 -14.93 2.66 19.77
N LYS A 49 -15.94 2.64 20.64
CA LYS A 49 -16.71 3.82 21.04
C LYS A 49 -15.95 4.56 22.13
N VAL A 50 -15.48 5.78 21.84
CA VAL A 50 -14.73 6.61 22.79
C VAL A 50 -15.50 7.90 23.07
N THR A 51 -15.44 8.38 24.31
CA THR A 51 -15.97 9.68 24.71
C THR A 51 -14.80 10.62 24.98
N GLN A 52 -14.80 11.79 24.33
CA GLN A 52 -13.75 12.78 24.49
C GLN A 52 -14.33 14.09 25.00
N VAL A 53 -13.63 14.73 25.94
CA VAL A 53 -13.97 16.06 26.44
C VAL A 53 -13.16 17.07 25.65
N VAL A 54 -13.82 17.81 24.77
CA VAL A 54 -13.21 18.86 23.94
C VAL A 54 -13.40 20.20 24.65
N LYS A 55 -12.30 20.94 24.87
CA LYS A 55 -12.38 22.31 25.38
C LYS A 55 -12.86 23.22 24.25
N ILE A 56 -13.82 24.09 24.55
CA ILE A 56 -14.27 25.11 23.60
C ILE A 56 -13.32 26.31 23.74
N GLU A 57 -12.65 26.67 22.66
CA GLU A 57 -11.73 27.80 22.63
C GLU A 57 -12.46 29.10 23.04
N GLY A 58 -11.86 29.88 23.94
CA GLY A 58 -12.48 31.09 24.49
C GLY A 58 -13.61 30.86 25.51
N SER A 59 -13.90 29.62 25.92
CA SER A 59 -14.95 29.32 26.90
C SER A 59 -14.47 28.42 28.05
N ARG A 60 -15.04 28.61 29.25
CA ARG A 60 -14.90 27.66 30.36
C ARG A 60 -15.75 26.39 30.16
N ARG A 61 -16.63 26.38 29.15
CA ARG A 61 -17.50 25.23 28.82
C ARG A 61 -16.69 24.13 28.12
N LYS A 62 -17.00 22.89 28.46
CA LYS A 62 -16.47 21.68 27.83
C LYS A 62 -17.57 21.04 26.98
N ARG A 63 -17.24 20.60 25.76
CA ARG A 63 -18.13 19.79 24.92
C ARG A 63 -17.76 18.32 25.07
N ILE A 64 -18.75 17.46 25.23
CA ILE A 64 -18.56 16.01 25.12
C ILE A 64 -18.72 15.64 23.65
N ALA A 65 -17.69 15.04 23.06
CA ALA A 65 -17.71 14.48 21.73
C ALA A 65 -17.75 12.95 21.82
N LEU A 66 -18.67 12.34 21.09
CA LEU A 66 -18.78 10.90 20.97
C LEU A 66 -18.05 10.49 19.69
N ASN A 67 -16.92 9.80 19.84
CA ASN A 67 -16.07 9.41 18.72
C ASN A 67 -16.11 7.89 18.49
N TYR A 68 -15.80 7.51 17.26
CA TYR A 68 -15.25 6.22 16.93
C TYR A 68 -13.73 6.34 16.88
N ARG A 69 -13.04 5.37 17.47
CA ARG A 69 -11.62 5.15 17.30
C ARG A 69 -11.43 3.87 16.51
N TYR A 70 -10.71 3.97 15.42
CA TYR A 70 -10.33 2.85 14.56
C TYR A 70 -8.87 2.51 14.85
N ASP A 71 -8.62 1.23 15.10
CA ASP A 71 -7.29 0.65 15.27
C ASP A 71 -7.16 -0.52 14.27
N PHE A 72 -5.94 -0.92 13.91
CA PHE A 72 -5.74 -2.17 13.15
C PHE A 72 -6.26 -3.36 13.96
N ILE A 73 -6.67 -4.43 13.27
CA ILE A 73 -6.89 -5.71 13.95
C ILE A 73 -5.55 -6.19 14.53
N ASP A 74 -5.56 -6.79 15.73
CA ASP A 74 -4.35 -7.25 16.39
C ASP A 74 -3.50 -8.14 15.46
N GLN A 75 -2.21 -7.83 15.41
CA GLN A 75 -1.23 -8.32 14.42
C GLN A 75 -1.04 -9.84 14.42
N GLU A 76 -1.48 -10.56 15.45
CA GLU A 76 -1.40 -12.03 15.50
C GLU A 76 -2.36 -12.74 14.53
N SER A 77 -3.36 -12.03 13.99
CA SER A 77 -4.46 -12.66 13.22
C SER A 77 -4.45 -12.34 11.73
N SER A 78 -3.52 -11.53 11.25
CA SER A 78 -3.52 -11.08 9.86
C SER A 78 -2.12 -11.11 9.28
N ASP A 79 -1.81 -12.19 8.56
CA ASP A 79 -0.62 -12.32 7.70
C ASP A 79 -0.49 -11.16 6.68
N HIS A 80 -1.54 -10.35 6.53
CA HIS A 80 -1.72 -9.33 5.51
C HIS A 80 -1.74 -7.89 6.06
N ILE A 81 -1.64 -7.66 7.38
CA ILE A 81 -1.39 -6.31 7.92
C ILE A 81 0.12 -6.18 8.12
N GLY A 82 0.81 -5.88 7.02
CA GLY A 82 2.26 -5.74 7.03
C GLY A 82 2.72 -4.67 8.02
N SER A 83 3.92 -4.88 8.56
CA SER A 83 4.70 -3.96 9.42
C SER A 83 4.90 -2.54 8.86
N GLN A 84 4.34 -2.23 7.69
CA GLN A 84 4.44 -0.95 6.97
C GLN A 84 3.26 0.00 7.20
N GLY A 85 2.32 -0.31 8.10
CA GLY A 85 1.28 0.64 8.53
C GLY A 85 0.25 1.00 7.46
N GLY A 86 -0.18 0.04 6.64
CA GLY A 86 -1.18 0.27 5.59
C GLY A 86 -2.08 -0.94 5.33
N PHE A 87 -3.02 -0.79 4.39
CA PHE A 87 -3.98 -1.81 4.00
C PHE A 87 -3.47 -2.58 2.78
N TYR A 88 -3.26 -3.89 2.91
CA TYR A 88 -2.89 -4.74 1.77
C TYR A 88 -3.97 -4.68 0.69
N TYR A 89 -3.56 -4.49 -0.56
CA TYR A 89 -4.49 -4.37 -1.68
C TYR A 89 -4.14 -5.23 -2.90
N GLY A 90 -3.06 -6.03 -2.85
CA GLY A 90 -2.65 -6.92 -3.94
C GLY A 90 -1.13 -6.97 -4.11
N TYR A 91 -0.67 -7.60 -5.19
CA TYR A 91 0.76 -7.69 -5.53
C TYR A 91 1.01 -7.43 -7.02
N GLY A 92 2.26 -7.11 -7.35
CA GLY A 92 2.66 -6.83 -8.73
C GLY A 92 2.87 -8.09 -9.55
N ARG A 93 2.56 -8.02 -10.85
CA ARG A 93 2.95 -9.01 -11.87
C ARG A 93 3.55 -8.33 -13.08
N LEU A 94 4.53 -9.00 -13.67
CA LEU A 94 5.16 -8.55 -14.90
C LEU A 94 4.16 -8.70 -16.06
N LYS A 95 3.98 -7.62 -16.82
CA LYS A 95 3.25 -7.65 -18.10
C LYS A 95 4.22 -7.86 -19.26
N ASN A 96 5.17 -6.93 -19.42
CA ASN A 96 6.14 -6.93 -20.50
C ASN A 96 7.54 -6.54 -20.00
N LEU A 97 8.57 -7.11 -20.62
CA LEU A 97 9.94 -6.59 -20.55
C LEU A 97 10.14 -5.75 -21.80
N LEU A 98 10.26 -4.43 -21.65
CA LEU A 98 10.39 -3.50 -22.77
C LEU A 98 11.84 -3.38 -23.24
N GLN A 99 12.77 -3.28 -22.29
CA GLN A 99 14.19 -3.15 -22.58
C GLN A 99 15.00 -3.89 -21.51
N LEU A 100 16.16 -4.41 -21.91
CA LEU A 100 17.15 -5.01 -21.03
C LEU A 100 18.52 -4.50 -21.46
N SER A 101 19.28 -3.90 -20.54
CA SER A 101 20.64 -3.46 -20.82
C SER A 101 21.57 -4.66 -21.00
N LYS A 102 22.71 -4.41 -21.63
CA LYS A 102 23.84 -5.35 -21.49
C LYS A 102 24.28 -5.36 -20.01
N PRO A 103 24.78 -6.51 -19.50
CA PRO A 103 25.41 -6.55 -18.19
C PRO A 103 26.57 -5.56 -18.11
N TYR A 104 26.66 -4.83 -17.01
CA TYR A 104 27.77 -3.93 -16.72
C TYR A 104 28.31 -4.20 -15.31
N LEU A 105 29.63 -4.02 -15.14
CA LEU A 105 30.29 -4.20 -13.86
C LEU A 105 30.20 -2.91 -13.04
N LEU A 106 29.79 -3.01 -11.78
CA LEU A 106 29.80 -1.90 -10.83
C LEU A 106 30.29 -2.43 -9.48
N GLY A 107 31.44 -1.94 -9.03
CA GLY A 107 32.18 -2.55 -7.92
C GLY A 107 32.54 -4.00 -8.24
N ASP A 108 32.21 -4.92 -7.34
CA ASP A 108 32.52 -6.36 -7.46
C ASP A 108 31.35 -7.18 -8.02
N SER A 109 30.33 -6.55 -8.61
CA SER A 109 29.13 -7.25 -9.08
C SER A 109 28.70 -6.79 -10.47
N TYR A 110 28.13 -7.72 -11.24
CA TYR A 110 27.49 -7.39 -12.51
C TYR A 110 26.03 -7.02 -12.29
N TYR A 111 25.60 -5.99 -13.00
CA TYR A 111 24.24 -5.47 -12.97
C TYR A 111 23.65 -5.42 -14.37
N ALA A 112 22.32 -5.50 -14.44
CA ALA A 112 21.57 -5.23 -15.66
C ALA A 112 20.29 -4.46 -15.32
N GLU A 113 19.94 -3.51 -16.17
CA GLU A 113 18.72 -2.72 -16.04
C GLU A 113 17.63 -3.28 -16.93
N ALA A 114 16.45 -3.48 -16.35
CA ALA A 114 15.27 -3.90 -17.08
C ALA A 114 14.19 -2.81 -17.00
N TYR A 115 13.77 -2.29 -18.15
CA TYR A 115 12.58 -1.46 -18.24
C TYR A 115 11.37 -2.35 -18.44
N VAL A 116 10.41 -2.28 -17.50
CA VAL A 116 9.31 -3.25 -17.43
C VAL A 116 7.95 -2.57 -17.33
N GLN A 117 6.96 -3.21 -17.94
CA GLN A 117 5.56 -2.96 -17.67
C GLN A 117 5.04 -3.97 -16.67
N TRP A 118 4.29 -3.51 -15.68
CA TRP A 118 3.72 -4.36 -14.64
C TRP A 118 2.30 -3.91 -14.28
N TYR A 119 1.54 -4.80 -13.67
CA TYR A 119 0.17 -4.57 -13.24
C TYR A 119 -0.07 -5.19 -11.87
N VAL A 120 -1.15 -4.77 -11.20
CA VAL A 120 -1.56 -5.32 -9.91
C VAL A 120 -2.54 -6.45 -10.16
N THR A 121 -2.39 -7.54 -9.42
CA THR A 121 -3.32 -8.67 -9.40
C THR A 121 -3.66 -9.03 -7.96
N ASP A 122 -4.61 -9.96 -7.79
CA ASP A 122 -5.14 -10.34 -6.48
C ASP A 122 -5.64 -9.13 -5.68
N ILE A 123 -6.31 -8.22 -6.40
CA ILE A 123 -6.79 -6.97 -5.82
C ILE A 123 -7.90 -7.29 -4.83
N GLN A 124 -7.76 -6.77 -3.62
CA GLN A 124 -8.72 -7.00 -2.55
C GLN A 124 -10.07 -6.32 -2.87
N GLU A 125 -11.18 -6.95 -2.50
CA GLU A 125 -12.53 -6.51 -2.88
C GLU A 125 -12.86 -5.08 -2.43
N TRP A 126 -12.35 -4.66 -1.26
CA TRP A 126 -12.60 -3.34 -0.69
C TRP A 126 -12.09 -2.19 -1.57
N VAL A 127 -11.13 -2.47 -2.46
CA VAL A 127 -10.44 -1.48 -3.29
C VAL A 127 -11.37 -0.81 -4.30
N ASP A 128 -12.37 -1.54 -4.80
CA ASP A 128 -13.35 -1.07 -5.79
C ASP A 128 -14.58 -0.41 -5.15
N ALA A 129 -14.60 -0.27 -3.82
CA ALA A 129 -15.72 0.40 -3.15
C ALA A 129 -15.75 1.89 -3.52
N PRO A 130 -16.93 2.49 -3.77
CA PRO A 130 -17.07 3.90 -4.21
C PRO A 130 -16.40 4.92 -3.28
N ALA A 131 -16.25 4.57 -2.00
CA ALA A 131 -15.52 5.40 -1.03
C ALA A 131 -14.07 5.69 -1.47
N PHE A 132 -13.47 4.83 -2.30
CA PHE A 132 -12.08 4.93 -2.77
C PHE A 132 -11.91 5.49 -4.18
N ASP A 133 -12.96 5.95 -4.86
CA ASP A 133 -12.88 6.47 -6.25
C ASP A 133 -11.84 7.60 -6.40
N LYS A 134 -11.69 8.41 -5.35
CA LYS A 134 -10.75 9.53 -5.30
C LYS A 134 -9.32 9.10 -4.93
N ALA A 135 -9.12 7.88 -4.45
CA ALA A 135 -7.80 7.32 -4.15
C ALA A 135 -7.11 6.89 -5.44
N ARG A 136 -6.38 7.82 -6.07
CA ARG A 136 -5.73 7.62 -7.37
C ARG A 136 -4.90 6.33 -7.46
N THR A 137 -4.16 5.97 -6.41
CA THR A 137 -3.33 4.75 -6.38
C THR A 137 -4.18 3.49 -6.54
N LEU A 138 -5.29 3.40 -5.82
CA LEU A 138 -6.21 2.26 -5.86
C LEU A 138 -6.90 2.18 -7.23
N ARG A 139 -7.46 3.30 -7.71
CA ARG A 139 -8.07 3.38 -9.04
C ARG A 139 -7.09 2.99 -10.17
N ARG A 140 -5.85 3.50 -10.13
CA ARG A 140 -4.82 3.14 -11.12
C ARG A 140 -4.43 1.66 -11.04
N SER A 141 -4.53 1.05 -9.85
CA SER A 141 -4.27 -0.38 -9.66
C SER A 141 -5.35 -1.24 -10.32
N LEU A 142 -6.63 -0.86 -10.19
CA LEU A 142 -7.75 -1.50 -10.90
C LEU A 142 -7.59 -1.42 -12.43
N GLU A 143 -7.15 -0.27 -12.94
CA GLU A 143 -6.92 -0.07 -14.39
C GLU A 143 -5.64 -0.75 -14.93
N SER A 144 -4.75 -1.20 -14.04
CA SER A 144 -3.36 -1.52 -14.39
C SER A 144 -3.21 -2.68 -15.36
N LYS A 145 -4.17 -3.62 -15.38
CA LYS A 145 -4.14 -4.73 -16.36
C LYS A 145 -4.27 -4.22 -17.79
N GLN A 146 -5.08 -3.19 -18.03
CA GLN A 146 -5.23 -2.55 -19.34
C GLN A 146 -4.17 -1.48 -19.56
N LYS A 147 -3.93 -0.64 -18.55
CA LYS A 147 -3.00 0.50 -18.56
C LYS A 147 -1.83 0.25 -17.59
N PRO A 148 -0.86 -0.60 -17.96
CA PRO A 148 0.20 -1.04 -17.05
C PRO A 148 1.05 0.12 -16.55
N PHE A 149 1.63 -0.08 -15.38
CA PHE A 149 2.65 0.79 -14.84
C PHE A 149 3.99 0.47 -15.49
N GLU A 150 4.86 1.46 -15.58
CA GLU A 150 6.22 1.29 -16.09
C GLU A 150 7.22 1.62 -14.99
N LYS A 151 8.31 0.85 -14.90
CA LYS A 151 9.43 1.17 -14.03
C LYS A 151 10.72 0.55 -14.54
N ARG A 152 11.85 1.11 -14.12
CA ARG A 152 13.15 0.44 -14.20
C ARG A 152 13.34 -0.43 -12.96
N VAL A 153 13.87 -1.62 -13.18
CA VAL A 153 14.31 -2.52 -12.12
C VAL A 153 15.74 -2.94 -12.39
N TYR A 154 16.47 -3.23 -11.31
CA TYR A 154 17.86 -3.63 -11.38
C TYR A 154 17.97 -5.11 -11.07
N LEU A 155 18.76 -5.81 -11.87
CA LEU A 155 19.14 -7.19 -11.65
C LEU A 155 20.62 -7.21 -11.24
N GLN A 156 20.97 -8.02 -10.26
CA GLN A 156 22.36 -8.23 -9.82
C GLN A 156 22.73 -9.69 -10.04
N TYR A 157 23.96 -9.93 -10.49
CA TYR A 157 24.55 -11.27 -10.56
C TYR A 157 25.42 -11.51 -9.32
N ASP A 158 25.12 -12.57 -8.56
CA ASP A 158 25.81 -12.91 -7.30
C ASP A 158 27.02 -13.85 -7.48
N GLY A 159 27.48 -14.04 -8.72
CA GLY A 159 28.53 -15.00 -9.08
C GLY A 159 28.01 -16.39 -9.44
N LYS A 160 26.74 -16.70 -9.17
CA LYS A 160 26.08 -17.95 -9.57
C LYS A 160 24.85 -17.72 -10.45
N GLN A 161 23.99 -16.77 -10.07
CA GLN A 161 22.72 -16.51 -10.75
C GLN A 161 22.34 -15.02 -10.74
N TRP A 162 21.44 -14.67 -11.66
CA TRP A 162 20.82 -13.35 -11.68
C TRP A 162 19.67 -13.29 -10.67
N GLY A 163 19.65 -12.25 -9.85
CA GLY A 163 18.61 -11.96 -8.86
C GLY A 163 18.05 -10.56 -9.02
N PHE A 164 16.89 -10.32 -8.41
CA PHE A 164 16.31 -8.97 -8.31
C PHE A 164 17.05 -8.17 -7.24
N TRP A 165 17.64 -7.04 -7.61
CA TRP A 165 18.36 -6.20 -6.67
C TRP A 165 17.39 -5.47 -5.74
N ARG A 166 17.65 -5.54 -4.43
CA ARG A 166 16.79 -4.97 -3.37
C ARG A 166 17.45 -3.81 -2.59
N GLY A 167 18.56 -3.27 -3.07
CA GLY A 167 19.31 -2.20 -2.39
C GLY A 167 18.63 -0.83 -2.44
N GLN A 168 19.10 0.10 -1.59
CA GLN A 168 18.58 1.47 -1.52
C GLN A 168 18.98 2.27 -2.78
N PRO A 169 18.05 3.04 -3.38
CA PRO A 169 18.41 4.04 -4.37
C PRO A 169 19.15 5.18 -3.66
N GLY A 170 20.47 5.24 -3.79
CA GLY A 170 21.29 6.29 -3.17
C GLY A 170 22.66 5.88 -2.64
N GLY A 171 23.14 4.66 -2.90
CA GLY A 171 24.54 4.29 -2.68
C GLY A 171 25.38 4.44 -3.95
N LEU A 172 25.52 5.69 -4.42
CA LEU A 172 26.65 6.16 -5.23
C LEU A 172 27.26 7.33 -4.48
#